data_AF-A0A8H9ZT08-F1
#
_entry.id   AF-A0A8H9ZT08-F1
#
_cell.length_a   1.000
_cell.length_b   1.000
_cell.length_c   1.000
_cell.angle_alpha   90.00
_cell.angle_beta   90.00
_cell.angle_gamma   90.00
#
_symmetry.space_group_name_H-M   'P 1'
#
loop_
_entity.id
_entity.type
_entity.pdbx_description
1 polymer ?
#
loop_
_entity_poly.entity_id
_entity_poly.type
_entity_poly.pdbx_seq_one_letter_code
_entity_poly.pdbx_strand_id
1 'polypeptide(L)'
;MNIYMDGKNVGWLLYLAMGFVALGIAFLLSHKITSMLKIKSTANGGLIISGITLILAGFVMFIVVNRSSLSLDDIKMGERWLNECQLLETNINNGLFDEPTNKVNCNGVIENIPKYSYDDYTTEWLLYHQRNENLKHAGLTSKLSS
;
A
#
# COMPACT_ATOMS: atom_id res chain seq x y z
N MET A 1 -10.58 -0.28 3.05
CA MET A 1 -9.35 -0.63 3.80
C MET A 1 -8.50 0.63 3.85
N ASN A 2 -8.15 1.11 5.05
CA ASN A 2 -7.31 2.30 5.21
C ASN A 2 -5.86 1.85 5.25
N ILE A 3 -5.14 2.15 4.17
CA ILE A 3 -3.72 1.86 4.00
C ILE A 3 -3.02 3.14 3.58
N TYR A 4 -1.77 3.29 3.99
CA TYR A 4 -1.05 4.54 3.88
C TYR A 4 0.26 4.36 3.12
N MET A 5 0.58 5.36 2.30
CA MET A 5 1.85 5.54 1.61
C MET A 5 2.18 7.02 1.57
N ASP A 6 3.40 7.40 1.91
CA ASP A 6 3.86 8.78 2.04
C ASP A 6 2.90 9.63 2.91
N GLY A 7 2.37 9.02 3.98
CA GLY A 7 1.37 9.61 4.86
C GLY A 7 -0.03 9.85 4.25
N LYS A 8 -0.31 9.40 3.01
CA LYS A 8 -1.63 9.50 2.36
C LYS A 8 -2.42 8.23 2.54
N ASN A 9 -3.73 8.34 2.82
CA ASN A 9 -4.62 7.20 2.61
C ASN A 9 -4.71 6.89 1.11
N VAL A 10 -4.20 5.72 0.72
CA VAL A 10 -4.16 5.22 -0.65
C VAL A 10 -5.08 4.01 -0.87
N GLY A 11 -5.99 3.72 0.07
CA GLY A 11 -6.94 2.61 -0.06
C GLY A 11 -7.80 2.65 -1.33
N TRP A 12 -8.02 3.85 -1.88
CA TRP A 12 -8.69 4.05 -3.17
C TRP A 12 -7.97 3.37 -4.36
N LEU A 13 -6.64 3.19 -4.30
CA LEU A 13 -5.87 2.51 -5.34
C LEU A 13 -6.22 1.02 -5.44
N LEU A 14 -6.58 0.37 -4.32
CA LEU A 14 -7.03 -1.03 -4.36
C LEU A 14 -8.36 -1.16 -5.11
N TYR A 15 -9.28 -0.23 -4.92
CA TYR A 15 -10.53 -0.19 -5.69
C TYR A 15 -10.28 0.06 -7.18
N LEU A 16 -9.31 0.92 -7.50
CA LEU A 16 -8.91 1.16 -8.89
C LEU A 16 -8.30 -0.09 -9.53
N ALA A 17 -7.46 -0.83 -8.81
CA ALA A 17 -6.91 -2.11 -9.27
C ALA A 17 -8.01 -3.14 -9.54
N MET A 18 -9.00 -3.27 -8.64
CA MET A 18 -10.18 -4.12 -8.86
C MET A 18 -10.99 -3.68 -10.07
N GLY A 19 -11.11 -2.37 -10.30
CA GLY A 19 -11.76 -1.80 -11.49
C GLY A 19 -11.11 -2.26 -12.80
N PHE A 20 -9.77 -2.27 -12.88
CA PHE A 20 -9.06 -2.77 -14.06
C PHE A 20 -9.32 -4.26 -14.31
N VAL A 21 -9.33 -5.07 -13.25
CA VAL A 21 -9.65 -6.51 -13.37
C VAL A 21 -11.08 -6.69 -13.88
N ALA A 22 -12.05 -5.97 -13.31
CA ALA A 22 -13.45 -6.05 -13.73
C ALA A 22 -13.66 -5.63 -15.20
N LEU A 23 -13.02 -4.52 -15.61
CA LEU A 23 -13.07 -4.06 -17.00
C LEU A 23 -12.40 -5.06 -17.96
N GLY A 24 -11.28 -5.65 -17.57
CA GLY A 24 -10.61 -6.68 -18.36
C GLY A 24 -11.50 -7.92 -18.55
N ILE A 25 -12.17 -8.38 -17.50
CA ILE A 25 -13.16 -9.47 -17.58
C ILE A 25 -14.32 -9.09 -18.53
N ALA A 26 -14.82 -7.86 -18.43
CA ALA A 26 -15.90 -7.39 -19.30
C ALA A 26 -15.51 -7.41 -20.79
N PHE A 27 -14.26 -7.06 -21.14
CA PHE A 27 -13.76 -7.18 -22.51
C PHE A 27 -13.70 -8.63 -23.01
N LEU A 28 -13.25 -9.56 -22.16
CA LEU A 28 -13.22 -10.99 -22.51
C LEU A 28 -14.63 -11.57 -22.70
N LEU A 29 -15.59 -11.17 -21.85
CA LEU A 29 -16.99 -11.55 -22.00
C LEU A 29 -17.61 -10.95 -23.27
N SER A 30 -17.31 -9.68 -23.56
CA SER A 30 -17.79 -9.00 -24.77
C SER A 30 -17.29 -9.67 -26.05
N HIS A 31 -16.03 -10.12 -26.06
CA HIS A 31 -15.49 -10.93 -27.14
C HIS A 31 -16.27 -12.25 -27.30
N LYS A 32 -16.52 -12.97 -26.21
CA LYS A 32 -17.28 -14.24 -26.22
C LYS A 32 -18.70 -14.05 -26.76
N ILE A 33 -19.39 -12.98 -26.35
CA ILE A 33 -20.75 -12.66 -26.82
C ILE A 33 -20.75 -12.34 -28.32
N THR A 34 -19.82 -11.51 -28.77
CA THR A 34 -19.68 -11.13 -30.19
C THR A 34 -19.43 -12.37 -31.07
N SER A 35 -18.59 -13.29 -30.59
CA SER A 35 -18.31 -14.57 -31.26
C SER A 35 -19.56 -15.46 -31.33
N MET A 36 -20.30 -15.61 -30.23
CA MET A 36 -21.53 -16.42 -30.17
C MET A 36 -22.64 -15.87 -31.08
N LEU A 37 -22.81 -14.55 -31.13
CA LEU A 37 -23.81 -13.88 -31.95
C LEU A 37 -23.41 -13.76 -33.43
N LYS A 38 -22.24 -14.31 -33.83
CA LYS A 38 -21.67 -14.21 -35.20
C LYS A 38 -21.64 -12.76 -35.72
N ILE A 39 -21.54 -11.79 -34.81
CA ILE A 39 -21.44 -10.37 -35.19
C ILE A 39 -20.06 -10.19 -35.80
N LYS A 40 -20.02 -9.73 -37.05
CA LYS A 40 -18.78 -9.49 -37.78
C LYS A 40 -18.09 -8.26 -37.17
N SER A 41 -17.31 -8.48 -36.14
CA SER A 41 -16.50 -7.44 -35.49
C SER A 41 -15.08 -7.47 -36.05
N THR A 42 -14.64 -6.33 -36.59
CA THR A 42 -13.28 -6.10 -37.09
C THR A 42 -12.24 -6.11 -35.95
N ALA A 43 -12.68 -6.12 -34.68
CA ALA A 43 -11.84 -5.93 -33.49
C ALA A 43 -11.61 -7.21 -32.66
N ASN A 44 -11.88 -8.41 -33.20
CA ASN A 44 -11.90 -9.66 -32.42
C ASN A 44 -10.60 -9.93 -31.63
N GLY A 45 -9.43 -9.75 -32.24
CA GLY A 45 -8.14 -9.93 -31.53
C GLY A 45 -7.83 -8.81 -30.53
N GLY A 46 -8.26 -7.58 -30.82
CA GLY A 46 -7.99 -6.41 -29.98
C GLY A 46 -8.68 -6.46 -28.61
N LEU A 47 -9.92 -6.98 -28.57
CA LEU A 47 -10.69 -7.12 -27.31
C LEU A 47 -10.08 -8.15 -26.35
N ILE A 48 -9.49 -9.23 -26.88
CA ILE A 48 -8.81 -10.23 -26.05
C ILE A 48 -7.55 -9.62 -25.44
N ILE A 49 -6.72 -8.98 -26.28
CA ILE A 49 -5.46 -8.38 -25.86
C ILE A 49 -5.71 -7.26 -24.83
N SER A 50 -6.70 -6.39 -25.06
CA SER A 50 -7.03 -5.33 -24.11
C SER A 50 -7.52 -5.90 -22.78
N GLY A 51 -8.35 -6.95 -22.82
CA GLY A 51 -8.86 -7.62 -21.62
C GLY A 51 -7.74 -8.21 -20.75
N ILE A 52 -6.83 -8.97 -21.36
CA ILE A 52 -5.67 -9.57 -20.66
C ILE A 52 -4.75 -8.47 -20.12
N THR A 53 -4.46 -7.43 -20.91
CA THR A 53 -3.56 -6.34 -20.52
C THR A 53 -4.10 -5.60 -19.29
N LEU A 54 -5.41 -5.32 -19.23
CA LEU A 54 -6.03 -4.66 -18.08
C LEU A 54 -5.99 -5.52 -16.81
N ILE A 55 -6.22 -6.83 -16.93
CA ILE A 55 -6.12 -7.74 -15.79
C ILE A 55 -4.69 -7.77 -15.25
N LEU A 56 -3.68 -7.89 -16.12
CA LEU A 56 -2.28 -7.86 -15.72
C LEU A 56 -1.90 -6.54 -15.06
N ALA A 57 -2.33 -5.41 -15.62
CA ALA A 57 -2.08 -4.09 -15.04
C ALA A 57 -2.72 -3.95 -13.65
N GLY A 58 -3.97 -4.39 -13.48
CA GLY A 58 -4.65 -4.41 -12.19
C GLY A 58 -3.95 -5.30 -11.17
N PHE A 59 -3.47 -6.48 -11.59
CA PHE A 59 -2.74 -7.40 -10.71
C PHE A 59 -1.38 -6.84 -10.27
N VAL A 60 -0.60 -6.27 -11.19
CA VAL A 60 0.68 -5.61 -10.86
C VAL A 60 0.45 -4.46 -9.89
N MET A 61 -0.55 -3.62 -10.15
CA MET A 61 -0.92 -2.52 -9.25
C MET A 61 -1.28 -3.03 -7.85
N PHE A 62 -2.08 -4.10 -7.76
CA PHE A 62 -2.44 -4.71 -6.48
C PHE A 62 -1.19 -5.17 -5.70
N ILE A 63 -0.22 -5.82 -6.35
CA ILE A 63 1.02 -6.25 -5.69
C ILE A 63 1.82 -5.06 -5.17
N VAL A 64 2.03 -4.04 -6.02
CA VAL A 64 2.79 -2.84 -5.64
C VAL A 64 2.13 -2.15 -4.45
N VAL A 65 0.80 -1.99 -4.49
CA VAL A 65 0.07 -1.35 -3.39
C VAL A 65 0.21 -2.11 -2.09
N ASN A 66 0.05 -3.43 -2.09
CA ASN A 66 0.18 -4.22 -0.85
C ASN A 66 1.61 -4.27 -0.31
N ARG A 67 2.63 -4.16 -1.15
CA ARG A 67 4.03 -4.20 -0.71
C ARG A 67 4.51 -2.89 -0.13
N SER A 68 4.04 -1.78 -0.69
CA SER A 68 4.55 -0.46 -0.31
C SER A 68 3.65 0.27 0.69
N SER A 69 2.48 -0.28 1.04
CA SER A 69 1.55 0.40 1.94
C SER A 69 1.57 -0.21 3.32
N LEU A 70 1.40 0.67 4.30
CA LEU A 70 1.30 0.30 5.72
C LEU A 70 -0.13 0.45 6.21
N SER A 71 -0.49 -0.38 7.18
CA SER A 71 -1.75 -0.25 7.88
C SER A 71 -1.68 0.90 8.90
N LEU A 72 -2.85 1.32 9.41
CA LEU A 72 -2.89 2.31 10.49
C LEU A 72 -2.22 1.78 11.78
N ASP A 73 -2.27 0.47 12.01
CA ASP A 73 -1.68 -0.14 13.21
C ASP A 73 -0.14 -0.14 13.11
N ASP A 74 0.42 -0.37 11.92
CA ASP A 74 1.86 -0.24 11.66
C ASP A 74 2.33 1.20 11.94
N ILE A 75 1.58 2.19 11.46
CA ILE A 75 1.88 3.62 11.69
C ILE A 75 1.86 3.96 13.18
N LYS A 76 0.86 3.48 13.94
CA LYS A 76 0.79 3.67 15.40
C LYS A 76 1.96 3.00 16.12
N MET A 77 2.45 1.88 15.60
CA MET A 77 3.64 1.24 16.15
C MET A 77 4.88 2.11 15.93
N GLY A 78 5.01 2.75 14.76
CA GLY A 78 6.03 3.76 14.50
C GLY A 78 5.97 4.95 15.47
N GLU A 79 4.76 5.45 15.76
CA GLU A 79 4.54 6.49 16.78
C GLU A 79 5.05 6.05 18.16
N ARG A 80 4.65 4.85 18.61
CA ARG A 80 5.09 4.27 19.88
C ARG A 80 6.61 4.21 19.96
N TRP A 81 7.25 3.69 18.91
CA TRP A 81 8.71 3.55 18.90
C TRP A 81 9.45 4.87 18.97
N LEU A 82 8.94 5.94 18.34
CA LEU A 82 9.55 7.27 18.41
C LEU A 82 9.33 7.97 19.75
N ASN A 83 8.18 7.78 20.37
CA ASN A 83 7.78 8.53 21.57
C ASN A 83 8.09 7.82 22.89
N GLU A 84 8.00 6.50 22.92
CA GLU A 84 8.10 5.69 24.15
C GLU A 84 9.39 4.88 24.25
N CYS A 85 10.14 4.75 23.16
CA CYS A 85 11.33 3.91 23.11
C CYS A 85 12.61 4.70 22.85
N GLN A 86 13.67 4.30 23.54
CA GLN A 86 15.02 4.80 23.32
C GLN A 86 15.80 3.80 22.47
N LEU A 87 16.30 4.23 21.31
CA LEU A 87 17.24 3.46 20.51
C LEU A 87 18.53 3.22 21.29
N LEU A 88 18.87 1.94 21.52
CA LEU A 88 20.11 1.55 22.19
C LEU A 88 21.19 1.18 21.18
N GLU A 89 20.82 0.38 20.18
CA GLU A 89 21.74 -0.12 19.15
C GLU A 89 20.99 -0.32 17.84
N THR A 90 21.61 0.03 16.72
CA THR A 90 21.01 -0.09 15.38
C THR A 90 21.73 -1.14 14.56
N ASN A 91 21.00 -1.76 13.63
CA ASN A 91 21.57 -2.64 12.62
C ASN A 91 22.38 -3.81 13.20
N ILE A 92 21.85 -4.43 14.26
CA ILE A 92 22.43 -5.65 14.84
C ILE A 92 22.29 -6.75 13.80
N ASN A 93 23.43 -7.25 13.35
CA ASN A 93 23.50 -8.36 12.42
C ASN A 93 23.19 -9.67 13.17
N ASN A 94 22.05 -10.27 12.87
CA ASN A 94 21.59 -11.50 13.52
C ASN A 94 22.16 -12.77 12.87
N GLY A 95 22.80 -12.65 11.70
CA GLY A 95 23.33 -13.77 10.94
C GLY A 95 23.18 -13.56 9.43
N LEU A 96 23.72 -14.49 8.64
CA LEU A 96 23.72 -14.37 7.18
C LEU A 96 22.31 -14.49 6.54
N PHE A 97 21.35 -15.11 7.26
CA PHE A 97 20.00 -15.37 6.78
C PHE A 97 18.92 -14.63 7.58
N ASP A 98 19.31 -13.95 8.65
CA ASP A 98 18.40 -13.25 9.54
C ASP A 98 18.40 -11.75 9.22
N GLU A 99 17.22 -11.15 9.29
CA GLU A 99 17.09 -9.72 9.07
C GLU A 99 17.78 -8.93 10.21
N PRO A 100 18.51 -7.85 9.91
CA PRO A 100 19.11 -7.02 10.95
C PRO A 100 18.02 -6.37 11.81
N THR A 101 18.30 -6.26 13.11
CA THR A 101 17.36 -5.67 14.08
C THR A 101 17.93 -4.43 14.76
N ASN A 102 17.07 -3.50 15.13
CA ASN A 102 17.37 -2.42 16.05
C ASN A 102 16.97 -2.86 17.46
N LYS A 103 17.83 -2.61 18.44
CA LYS A 103 17.55 -2.83 19.85
C LYS A 103 17.09 -1.53 20.47
N VAL A 104 15.90 -1.54 21.05
CA VAL A 104 15.30 -0.38 21.69
C VAL A 104 14.96 -0.70 23.14
N ASN A 105 14.88 0.33 23.96
CA ASN A 105 14.38 0.27 25.33
C ASN A 105 13.09 1.08 25.43
N CYS A 106 11.96 0.38 25.50
CA CYS A 106 10.64 0.98 25.69
C CYS A 106 10.29 0.93 27.18
N ASN A 107 10.49 2.04 27.90
CA ASN A 107 10.13 2.16 29.33
C ASN A 107 10.69 1.04 30.24
N GLY A 108 11.94 0.64 30.03
CA GLY A 108 12.61 -0.41 30.81
C GLY A 108 12.51 -1.81 30.22
N VAL A 109 11.74 -2.00 29.14
CA VAL A 109 11.66 -3.25 28.39
C VAL A 109 12.54 -3.16 27.15
N ILE A 110 13.51 -4.07 27.05
CA ILE A 110 14.38 -4.17 25.88
C ILE A 110 13.68 -5.02 24.82
N GLU A 111 13.43 -4.45 23.65
CA GLU A 111 12.81 -5.10 22.49
C GLU A 111 13.80 -5.08 21.31
N ASN A 112 13.83 -6.17 20.52
CA ASN A 112 14.53 -6.22 19.23
C ASN A 112 13.51 -6.11 18.11
N ILE A 113 13.65 -5.08 17.28
CA ILE A 113 12.71 -4.75 16.21
C ILE A 113 13.42 -4.94 14.87
N PRO A 114 12.82 -5.59 13.86
CA PRO A 114 13.38 -5.64 12.51
C PRO A 114 13.68 -4.23 12.00
N LYS A 115 14.90 -4.01 11.50
CA LYS A 115 15.34 -2.68 11.08
C LYS A 115 14.42 -2.10 10.00
N TYR A 116 14.05 -2.92 9.01
CA TYR A 116 13.17 -2.49 7.93
C TYR A 116 11.81 -1.99 8.47
N SER A 117 11.18 -2.76 9.36
CA SER A 117 9.92 -2.36 9.99
C SER A 117 10.07 -1.08 10.81
N TYR A 118 11.14 -0.96 11.59
CA TYR A 118 11.41 0.25 12.36
C TYR A 118 11.51 1.47 11.45
N ASP A 119 12.33 1.39 10.40
CA ASP A 119 12.61 2.51 9.50
C ASP A 119 11.33 2.91 8.71
N ASP A 120 10.61 1.94 8.13
CA ASP A 120 9.39 2.20 7.35
C ASP A 120 8.28 2.80 8.24
N TYR A 121 8.02 2.22 9.41
CA TYR A 121 6.86 2.59 10.23
C TYR A 121 7.05 3.96 10.87
N THR A 122 8.27 4.23 11.36
CA THR A 122 8.60 5.53 11.94
C THR A 122 8.62 6.64 10.88
N THR A 123 9.13 6.37 9.68
CA THR A 123 9.11 7.30 8.56
C THR A 123 7.68 7.63 8.12
N GLU A 124 6.84 6.61 7.92
CA GLU A 124 5.44 6.81 7.53
C GLU A 124 4.64 7.55 8.61
N TRP A 125 4.91 7.31 9.90
CA TRP A 125 4.34 8.11 10.98
C TRP A 125 4.72 9.59 10.86
N LEU A 126 6.00 9.91 10.65
CA LEU A 126 6.45 11.30 10.51
C LEU A 126 5.76 12.00 9.32
N LEU A 127 5.65 11.31 8.17
CA LEU A 127 4.97 11.83 6.99
C LEU A 127 3.46 12.03 7.23
N TYR A 128 2.82 11.07 7.89
CA TYR A 128 1.41 11.16 8.28
C TYR A 128 1.18 12.33 9.25
N HIS A 129 2.00 12.47 10.28
CA HIS A 129 1.90 13.53 11.28
C HIS A 129 2.10 14.90 10.64
N GLN A 130 3.20 15.10 9.90
CA GLN A 130 3.53 16.36 9.22
C GLN A 130 2.42 16.78 8.24
N ARG A 131 1.88 15.84 7.47
CA ARG A 131 0.74 16.12 6.57
C ARG A 131 -0.46 16.63 7.34
N ASN A 132 -0.81 15.99 8.45
CA ASN A 132 -1.98 16.37 9.25
C ASN A 132 -1.80 17.74 9.90
N GLU A 133 -0.59 18.08 10.36
CA GLU A 133 -0.28 19.43 10.85
C GLU A 133 -0.40 20.47 9.72
N ASN A 134 0.15 20.19 8.54
CA ASN A 134 0.03 21.07 7.39
C ASN A 134 -1.44 21.31 6.99
N LEU A 135 -2.28 20.28 7.04
CA LEU A 135 -3.72 20.40 6.76
C LEU A 135 -4.46 21.24 7.82
N LYS A 136 -4.05 21.16 9.09
CA LYS A 136 -4.55 22.04 10.16
C LYS A 136 -4.20 23.49 9.89
N HIS A 137 -2.93 23.77 9.56
CA HIS A 137 -2.48 25.13 9.21
C HIS A 137 -3.16 25.69 7.96
N ALA A 138 -3.49 24.83 6.99
CA ALA A 138 -4.22 25.21 5.78
C ALA A 138 -5.74 25.37 5.99
N GLY A 139 -6.27 25.14 7.20
CA GLY A 139 -7.71 25.22 7.49
C GLY A 139 -8.57 24.15 6.80
N LEU A 140 -7.98 23.02 6.40
CA LEU A 140 -8.60 21.98 5.56
C LEU A 140 -9.13 20.78 6.36
N THR A 141 -9.20 20.86 7.69
CA THR A 141 -9.52 19.72 8.58
C THR A 141 -10.95 19.20 8.50
N SER A 142 -11.85 19.86 7.75
CA SER A 142 -13.27 19.46 7.64
C SER A 142 -13.57 18.34 6.63
N LYS A 143 -12.58 17.80 5.91
CA LYS A 143 -12.82 16.86 4.78
C LYS A 143 -12.37 15.41 4.97
N LEU A 144 -11.81 15.02 6.11
CA LEU A 144 -11.22 13.67 6.30
C LEU A 144 -12.04 12.70 7.16
N SER A 145 -13.25 13.06 7.60
CA SER A 145 -14.14 12.19 8.40
C SER A 145 -15.41 11.72 7.68
N SER A 146 -15.43 11.72 6.35
CA SER A 146 -16.56 11.20 5.55
C SER A 146 -16.10 10.07 4.64
#